data_AF-A0A1S3W1T9-F1
#
_entry.id   AF-A0A1S3W1T9-F1
#
_cell.length_a   1.000
_cell.length_b   1.000
_cell.length_c   1.000
_cell.angle_alpha   90.00
_cell.angle_beta   90.00
_cell.angle_gamma   90.00
#
_symmetry.space_group_name_H-M   'P 1'
#
loop_
_entity.id
_entity.type
_entity.pdbx_description
1 polymer ?
#
loop_
_entity_poly.entity_id
_entity_poly.type
_entity_poly.pdbx_seq_one_letter_code
_entity_poly.pdbx_strand_id
1 'polypeptide(L)'
;MAYFGYMEAIDTWQLRTVVDRHTCSREHKLGLFNAKWLSKILEKTLKKNPNVKGVDIRDKISRKWNIEISKNIAYRAKAYASDEVEGSFTMPIIGLDGAFFKGRHRGELLTAVARDANNQMMPLTYAIVEVENNETWTWFIELLIEDLGGPKLCSSLTLISDQLKGLLPIVQDLVPGITHKFCVRHLYANFKKKFPGKIIKKLMWRASMATHPQKWENEMRSIKEVNEDVFCHLIVIPPRSRFNGIAQCDTLTNNMSGAFNSALVHTRTKPIITMLEEIRLYIMKRWVTNRSRLLYITNVHSWSAHKLFEVIHVSQTGDKYVVNIDEYSCSCRKWSISGIPCVHALAAMRFLNLNEEDYVPVCFLTSMYEEIYSSIIYPINGNNLWVRTKHVVPRETNKMFCSHKEKNPLHWLRVQHMEKNHHQS
;
A
#
# COMPACT_ATOMS: atom_id res chain seq x y z
N MET A 1 23.54 -23.80 -38.76
CA MET A 1 22.17 -24.06 -38.24
C MET A 1 22.25 -25.29 -37.38
N ALA A 2 21.64 -25.29 -36.21
CA ALA A 2 21.67 -26.41 -35.27
C ALA A 2 20.29 -27.08 -35.26
N TYR A 3 20.23 -28.37 -35.59
CA TYR A 3 19.02 -29.17 -35.56
C TYR A 3 18.99 -29.96 -34.27
N PHE A 4 17.96 -29.72 -33.47
CA PHE A 4 17.71 -30.46 -32.25
C PHE A 4 16.57 -31.44 -32.52
N GLY A 5 16.75 -32.69 -32.09
CA GLY A 5 15.66 -33.66 -32.03
C GLY A 5 15.24 -33.86 -30.59
N TYR A 6 13.93 -33.85 -30.35
CA TYR A 6 13.38 -34.15 -29.04
C TYR A 6 13.51 -35.64 -28.72
N MET A 7 13.95 -35.97 -27.51
CA MET A 7 14.03 -37.35 -27.02
C MET A 7 12.93 -37.58 -25.99
N GLU A 8 11.79 -38.08 -26.44
CA GLU A 8 10.61 -38.35 -25.58
C GLU A 8 10.94 -39.26 -24.39
N ALA A 9 11.88 -40.19 -24.53
CA ALA A 9 12.25 -41.12 -23.47
C ALA A 9 12.83 -40.46 -22.22
N ILE A 10 13.43 -39.26 -22.35
CA ILE A 10 14.07 -38.55 -21.24
C ILE A 10 13.75 -37.05 -21.19
N ASP A 11 12.73 -36.61 -21.92
CA ASP A 11 12.19 -35.24 -21.90
C ASP A 11 13.25 -34.14 -22.13
N THR A 12 14.21 -34.39 -23.03
CA THR A 12 15.28 -33.44 -23.35
C THR A 12 15.50 -33.28 -24.85
N TRP A 13 16.05 -32.12 -25.23
CA TRP A 13 16.45 -31.81 -26.60
C TRP A 13 17.91 -32.20 -26.83
N GLN A 14 18.17 -33.08 -27.79
CA GLN A 14 19.53 -33.43 -28.19
C GLN A 14 19.92 -32.71 -29.48
N LEU A 15 21.10 -32.10 -29.50
CA LEU A 15 21.69 -31.56 -30.72
C LEU A 15 22.07 -32.73 -31.64
N ARG A 16 21.41 -32.83 -32.80
CA ARG A 16 21.61 -33.94 -33.76
C ARG A 16 22.54 -33.58 -34.89
N THR A 17 22.41 -32.36 -35.41
CA THR A 17 23.21 -31.92 -36.56
C THR A 17 23.56 -30.45 -36.41
N VAL A 18 24.84 -30.12 -36.60
CA VAL A 18 25.30 -28.75 -36.74
C VAL A 18 25.81 -28.57 -38.14
N VAL A 19 25.22 -27.62 -38.87
CA VAL A 19 25.71 -27.18 -40.17
C VAL A 19 26.47 -25.88 -39.97
N ASP A 20 27.80 -25.93 -40.07
CA ASP A 20 28.69 -24.79 -39.80
C ASP A 20 28.60 -23.67 -40.84
N ARG A 21 28.26 -24.01 -42.08
CA ARG A 21 28.02 -23.04 -43.15
C ARG A 21 26.52 -22.75 -43.27
N HIS A 22 26.11 -21.57 -42.82
CA HIS A 22 24.74 -21.09 -42.97
C HIS A 22 24.73 -19.69 -43.60
N THR A 23 23.67 -19.37 -44.34
CA THR A 23 23.42 -18.05 -44.95
C THR A 23 22.37 -17.23 -44.18
N CYS A 24 22.00 -17.67 -42.97
CA CYS A 24 20.98 -16.97 -42.19
C CYS A 24 21.45 -15.57 -41.77
N SER A 25 20.55 -14.60 -41.95
CA SER A 25 20.72 -13.25 -41.41
C SER A 25 20.81 -13.31 -39.89
N ARG A 26 21.74 -12.56 -39.28
CA ARG A 26 21.83 -12.46 -37.82
C ARG A 26 20.61 -11.73 -37.29
N GLU A 27 19.73 -12.45 -36.60
CA GLU A 27 18.61 -11.86 -35.88
C GLU A 27 19.05 -11.49 -34.47
N HIS A 28 19.22 -10.19 -34.22
CA HIS A 28 19.64 -9.68 -32.91
C HIS A 28 18.47 -9.49 -31.94
N LYS A 29 17.22 -9.63 -32.43
CA LYS A 29 15.98 -9.53 -31.65
C LYS A 29 15.45 -10.92 -31.32
N LEU A 30 15.76 -11.40 -30.11
CA LEU A 30 15.31 -12.69 -29.63
C LEU A 30 14.14 -12.51 -28.65
N GLY A 31 12.95 -13.04 -29.00
CA GLY A 31 11.74 -12.93 -28.18
C GLY A 31 11.84 -13.59 -26.79
N LEU A 32 12.82 -14.47 -26.60
CA LEU A 32 13.12 -15.13 -25.32
C LEU A 32 13.73 -14.15 -24.28
N PHE A 33 14.32 -13.03 -24.71
CA PHE A 33 14.99 -12.07 -23.85
C PHE A 33 14.03 -10.96 -23.41
N ASN A 34 13.03 -11.35 -22.63
CA ASN A 34 12.08 -10.40 -22.04
C ASN A 34 12.69 -9.68 -20.81
N ALA A 35 12.04 -8.60 -20.39
CA ALA A 35 12.52 -7.77 -19.28
C ALA A 35 12.60 -8.54 -17.94
N LYS A 36 11.72 -9.53 -17.73
CA LYS A 36 11.64 -10.35 -16.51
C LYS A 36 12.79 -11.34 -16.39
N TRP A 37 13.27 -11.89 -17.50
CA TRP A 37 14.48 -12.70 -17.50
C TRP A 37 15.73 -11.83 -17.26
N LEU A 38 15.79 -10.67 -17.92
CA LEU A 38 16.89 -9.73 -17.76
C LEU A 38 17.00 -9.17 -16.34
N SER A 39 15.88 -8.94 -15.66
CA SER A 39 15.88 -8.41 -14.29
C SER A 39 16.61 -9.33 -13.32
N LYS A 40 16.38 -10.63 -13.38
CA LYS A 40 17.07 -11.64 -12.55
C LYS A 40 18.59 -11.60 -12.71
N ILE A 41 19.10 -11.22 -13.88
CA ILE A 41 20.54 -11.10 -14.11
C ILE A 41 21.08 -9.74 -13.66
N LEU A 42 20.24 -8.70 -13.73
CA LEU A 42 20.59 -7.35 -13.30
C LEU A 42 20.59 -7.18 -11.79
N GLU A 43 19.94 -8.05 -11.03
CA GLU A 43 19.86 -8.03 -9.56
C GLU A 43 21.24 -7.81 -8.91
N LYS A 44 22.25 -8.63 -9.28
CA LYS A 44 23.64 -8.49 -8.78
C LYS A 44 24.31 -7.18 -9.20
N THR A 45 23.95 -6.64 -10.36
CA THR A 45 24.48 -5.36 -10.86
C THR A 45 23.89 -4.20 -10.07
N LEU A 46 22.59 -4.24 -9.78
CA LEU A 46 21.88 -3.19 -9.04
C LEU A 46 22.22 -3.19 -7.55
N LYS A 47 22.42 -4.37 -6.94
CA LYS A 47 22.97 -4.48 -5.57
C LYS A 47 24.30 -3.73 -5.39
N LYS A 48 25.13 -3.69 -6.44
CA LYS A 48 26.42 -2.99 -6.42
C LYS A 48 26.31 -1.51 -6.80
N ASN A 49 25.36 -1.15 -7.67
CA ASN A 49 25.12 0.22 -8.10
C ASN A 49 23.64 0.44 -8.47
N PRO A 50 22.81 0.91 -7.52
CA PRO A 50 21.39 1.16 -7.76
C PRO A 50 21.11 2.25 -8.83
N ASN A 51 22.04 3.17 -9.02
CA ASN A 51 21.89 4.35 -9.88
C ASN A 51 22.26 4.10 -11.35
N VAL A 52 22.52 2.86 -11.75
CA VAL A 52 22.84 2.49 -13.14
C VAL A 52 21.74 2.98 -14.11
N LYS A 53 22.10 3.62 -15.22
CA LYS A 53 21.10 4.10 -16.19
C LYS A 53 20.66 2.95 -17.10
N GLY A 54 19.41 2.99 -17.57
CA GLY A 54 18.88 1.97 -18.49
C GLY A 54 19.65 1.87 -19.82
N VAL A 55 20.24 2.98 -20.27
CA VAL A 55 21.13 2.99 -21.45
C VAL A 55 22.40 2.18 -21.19
N ASP A 56 23.00 2.32 -20.01
CA ASP A 56 24.21 1.57 -19.62
C ASP A 56 23.91 0.07 -19.49
N ILE A 57 22.71 -0.29 -19.02
CA ILE A 57 22.22 -1.67 -18.97
C ILE A 57 22.14 -2.27 -20.37
N ARG A 58 21.53 -1.54 -21.30
CA ARG A 58 21.40 -1.97 -22.70
C ARG A 58 22.77 -2.19 -23.34
N ASP A 59 23.66 -1.23 -23.18
CA ASP A 59 24.98 -1.29 -23.79
C ASP A 59 25.83 -2.41 -23.18
N LYS A 60 25.70 -2.67 -21.87
CA LYS A 60 26.32 -3.80 -21.18
C LYS A 60 25.80 -5.15 -21.68
N ILE A 61 24.49 -5.28 -21.86
CA ILE A 61 23.85 -6.51 -22.37
C ILE A 61 24.27 -6.78 -23.81
N SER A 62 24.27 -5.74 -24.65
CA SER A 62 24.72 -5.82 -26.04
C SER A 62 26.18 -6.26 -26.14
N ARG A 63 27.09 -5.66 -25.36
CA ARG A 63 28.51 -6.07 -25.36
C ARG A 63 28.73 -7.49 -24.84
N LYS A 64 27.97 -7.91 -23.83
CA LYS A 64 28.19 -9.20 -23.15
C LYS A 64 27.67 -10.39 -23.94
N TRP A 65 26.50 -10.26 -24.57
CA TRP A 65 25.82 -11.37 -25.24
C TRP A 65 25.55 -11.15 -26.72
N ASN A 66 25.97 -10.01 -27.28
CA ASN A 66 25.77 -9.64 -28.70
C ASN A 66 24.29 -9.59 -29.13
N ILE A 67 23.41 -9.24 -28.19
CA ILE A 67 21.95 -9.15 -28.36
C ILE A 67 21.52 -7.69 -28.36
N GLU A 68 20.63 -7.32 -29.27
CA GLU A 68 20.07 -5.97 -29.33
C GLU A 68 18.74 -5.93 -28.58
N ILE A 69 18.75 -5.30 -27.40
CA ILE A 69 17.52 -5.05 -26.64
C ILE A 69 17.09 -3.59 -26.80
N SER A 70 15.78 -3.35 -26.84
CA SER A 70 15.28 -1.99 -26.85
C SER A 70 15.65 -1.27 -25.54
N LYS A 71 15.75 0.06 -25.60
CA LYS A 71 15.91 0.89 -24.38
C LYS A 71 14.83 0.53 -23.35
N ASN A 72 13.62 0.28 -23.81
CA ASN A 72 12.44 0.00 -23.00
C ASN A 72 12.56 -1.34 -22.26
N ILE A 73 13.08 -2.38 -22.91
CA ILE A 73 13.38 -3.66 -22.24
C ILE A 73 14.42 -3.47 -21.12
N ALA A 74 15.45 -2.65 -21.36
CA ALA A 74 16.47 -2.37 -20.36
C ALA A 74 15.93 -1.58 -19.15
N TYR A 75 15.08 -0.58 -19.38
CA TYR A 75 14.43 0.18 -18.31
C TYR A 75 13.48 -0.70 -17.48
N ARG A 76 12.64 -1.53 -18.12
CA ARG A 76 11.74 -2.47 -17.42
C ARG A 76 12.52 -3.52 -16.62
N ALA A 77 13.58 -4.08 -17.20
CA ALA A 77 14.43 -5.05 -16.51
C ALA A 77 15.11 -4.43 -15.28
N LYS A 78 15.49 -3.14 -15.37
CA LYS A 78 15.98 -2.37 -14.22
C LYS A 78 14.90 -2.24 -13.15
N ALA A 79 13.69 -1.85 -13.53
CA ALA A 79 12.58 -1.63 -12.60
C ALA A 79 12.28 -2.90 -11.79
N TYR A 80 12.06 -4.04 -12.47
CA TYR A 80 11.84 -5.33 -11.80
C TYR A 80 12.97 -5.74 -10.87
N ALA A 81 14.22 -5.52 -11.28
CA ALA A 81 15.37 -5.87 -10.46
C ALA A 81 15.60 -4.90 -9.30
N SER A 82 15.15 -3.64 -9.43
CA SER A 82 15.17 -2.68 -8.32
C SER A 82 14.12 -3.05 -7.27
N ASP A 83 12.91 -3.41 -7.71
CA ASP A 83 11.83 -3.88 -6.84
C ASP A 83 12.24 -5.12 -6.02
N GLU A 84 12.97 -6.07 -6.61
CA GLU A 84 13.48 -7.25 -5.88
C GLU A 84 14.66 -6.93 -4.94
N VAL A 85 15.53 -5.99 -5.31
CA VAL A 85 16.73 -5.65 -4.51
C VAL A 85 16.40 -4.74 -3.34
N GLU A 86 15.52 -3.76 -3.55
CA GLU A 86 15.09 -2.80 -2.53
C GLU A 86 14.01 -3.39 -1.63
N GLY A 87 13.38 -4.50 -2.05
CA GLY A 87 12.22 -5.07 -1.38
C GLY A 87 11.02 -4.15 -1.55
N SER A 88 10.19 -4.39 -2.57
CA SER A 88 8.92 -3.67 -2.74
C SER A 88 7.89 -4.14 -1.71
N PHE A 89 8.16 -3.92 -0.43
CA PHE A 89 7.14 -3.95 0.61
C PHE A 89 6.35 -2.63 0.54
N THR A 90 5.69 -2.39 -0.59
CA THR A 90 4.77 -1.26 -0.75
C THR A 90 3.46 -1.63 -0.06
N MET A 91 3.43 -1.45 1.26
CA MET A 91 2.19 -1.40 2.01
C MET A 91 1.44 -0.14 1.57
N PRO A 92 0.36 -0.28 0.78
CA PRO A 92 -0.13 0.81 -0.06
C PRO A 92 -0.70 1.96 0.77
N ILE A 93 -1.23 1.67 1.96
CA ILE A 93 -1.84 2.67 2.84
C ILE A 93 -1.96 2.16 4.28
N ILE A 94 -1.65 3.03 5.26
CA ILE A 94 -1.83 2.76 6.69
C ILE A 94 -2.89 3.72 7.25
N GLY A 95 -3.96 3.16 7.80
CA GLY A 95 -5.03 3.87 8.48
C GLY A 95 -4.72 4.09 9.95
N LEU A 96 -4.75 5.35 10.40
CA LEU A 96 -4.63 5.74 11.80
C LEU A 96 -6.01 6.10 12.35
N ASP A 97 -6.35 5.55 13.51
CA ASP A 97 -7.62 5.83 14.17
C ASP A 97 -7.54 5.67 15.69
N GLY A 98 -8.30 6.50 16.39
CA GLY A 98 -8.44 6.51 17.85
C GLY A 98 -9.85 6.07 18.24
N ALA A 99 -9.96 5.23 19.26
CA ALA A 99 -11.24 4.65 19.65
C ALA A 99 -11.42 4.62 21.17
N PHE A 100 -12.33 5.45 21.68
CA PHE A 100 -12.69 5.47 23.11
C PHE A 100 -13.09 4.10 23.65
N PHE A 101 -12.71 3.83 24.89
CA PHE A 101 -13.25 2.69 25.63
C PHE A 101 -14.76 2.85 25.82
N LYS A 102 -15.44 1.70 25.89
CA LYS A 102 -16.90 1.62 26.06
C LYS A 102 -17.31 1.12 27.45
N GLY A 103 -16.33 0.69 28.25
CA GLY A 103 -16.52 0.15 29.59
C GLY A 103 -16.40 1.20 30.70
N ARG A 104 -16.18 0.72 31.93
CA ARG A 104 -15.99 1.56 33.12
C ARG A 104 -14.64 2.29 33.14
N HIS A 105 -13.65 1.73 32.43
CA HIS A 105 -12.34 2.34 32.30
C HIS A 105 -12.38 3.48 31.29
N ARG A 106 -11.68 4.57 31.61
CA ARG A 106 -11.42 5.66 30.69
C ARG A 106 -10.13 5.37 29.93
N GLY A 107 -10.04 5.91 28.73
CA GLY A 107 -8.91 5.72 27.83
C GLY A 107 -9.35 5.51 26.40
N GLU A 108 -8.36 5.45 25.54
CA GLU A 108 -8.51 5.34 24.10
C GLU A 108 -7.56 4.29 23.55
N LEU A 109 -8.05 3.56 22.56
CA LEU A 109 -7.26 2.62 21.79
C LEU A 109 -6.78 3.34 20.53
N LEU A 110 -5.49 3.61 20.44
CA LEU A 110 -4.86 4.08 19.20
C LEU A 110 -4.53 2.85 18.35
N THR A 111 -4.81 2.92 17.05
CA THR A 111 -4.62 1.81 16.13
C THR A 111 -3.99 2.27 14.82
N ALA A 112 -3.07 1.46 14.32
CA ALA A 112 -2.56 1.55 12.96
C ALA A 112 -2.98 0.27 12.22
N VAL A 113 -3.76 0.43 11.15
CA VAL A 113 -4.32 -0.67 10.37
C VAL A 113 -3.96 -0.46 8.93
N ALA A 114 -3.16 -1.35 8.37
CA ALA A 114 -2.84 -1.33 6.97
C ALA A 114 -3.89 -2.03 6.12
N ARG A 115 -3.73 -1.87 4.82
CA ARG A 115 -4.46 -2.63 3.82
C ARG A 115 -3.51 -3.57 3.10
N ASP A 116 -3.85 -4.85 3.05
CA ASP A 116 -3.14 -5.79 2.19
C ASP A 116 -3.59 -5.66 0.72
N ALA A 117 -2.88 -6.30 -0.19
CA ALA A 117 -3.18 -6.25 -1.61
C ALA A 117 -4.55 -6.82 -2.00
N ASN A 118 -5.15 -7.65 -1.14
CA ASN A 118 -6.49 -8.18 -1.34
C ASN A 118 -7.58 -7.27 -0.71
N ASN A 119 -7.25 -5.98 -0.51
CA ASN A 119 -8.11 -4.98 0.11
C ASN A 119 -8.61 -5.35 1.52
N GLN A 120 -7.97 -6.30 2.21
CA GLN A 120 -8.34 -6.67 3.56
C GLN A 120 -7.63 -5.78 4.58
N MET A 121 -8.28 -5.56 5.72
CA MET A 121 -7.64 -4.91 6.85
C MET A 121 -6.59 -5.84 7.47
N MET A 122 -5.42 -5.26 7.74
CA MET A 122 -4.31 -5.87 8.42
C MET A 122 -3.88 -4.98 9.59
N PRO A 123 -4.34 -5.28 10.83
CA PRO A 123 -3.89 -4.56 12.01
C PRO A 123 -2.37 -4.69 12.16
N LEU A 124 -1.68 -3.56 12.28
CA LEU A 124 -0.22 -3.51 12.44
C LEU A 124 0.18 -3.41 13.90
N THR A 125 -0.41 -2.43 14.59
CA THR A 125 -0.08 -2.14 15.98
C THR A 125 -1.23 -1.38 16.64
N TYR A 126 -1.28 -1.45 17.96
CA TYR A 126 -2.22 -0.72 18.79
C TYR A 126 -1.60 -0.37 20.14
N ALA A 127 -2.11 0.70 20.74
CA ALA A 127 -1.68 1.17 22.04
C ALA A 127 -2.87 1.69 22.85
N ILE A 128 -2.78 1.55 24.17
CA ILE A 128 -3.73 2.16 25.10
C ILE A 128 -3.14 3.46 25.60
N VAL A 129 -3.92 4.53 25.50
CA VAL A 129 -3.58 5.85 26.02
C VAL A 129 -4.69 6.36 26.91
N GLU A 130 -4.35 7.21 27.88
CA GLU A 130 -5.35 7.80 28.79
C GLU A 130 -6.21 8.84 28.07
N VAL A 131 -5.61 9.61 27.15
CA VAL A 131 -6.22 10.71 26.41
C VAL A 131 -5.63 10.76 25.01
N GLU A 132 -6.45 10.93 23.98
CA GLU A 132 -5.98 11.24 22.64
C GLU A 132 -5.54 12.72 22.55
N ASN A 133 -4.23 12.94 22.48
CA ASN A 133 -3.65 14.27 22.29
C ASN A 133 -2.38 14.22 21.42
N ASN A 134 -1.77 15.39 21.19
CA ASN A 134 -0.59 15.50 20.35
C ASN A 134 0.61 14.71 20.90
N GLU A 135 0.84 14.69 22.20
CA GLU A 135 1.95 13.96 22.83
C GLU A 135 1.78 12.45 22.66
N THR A 136 0.56 11.93 22.89
CA THR A 136 0.27 10.50 22.74
C THR A 136 0.34 10.04 21.29
N TRP A 137 -0.11 10.88 20.34
CA TRP A 137 0.03 10.58 18.91
C TRP A 137 1.49 10.64 18.46
N THR A 138 2.28 11.61 18.94
CA THR A 138 3.72 11.70 18.64
C THR A 138 4.41 10.42 19.09
N TRP A 139 4.23 10.03 20.34
CA TRP A 139 4.77 8.79 20.90
C TRP A 139 4.35 7.55 20.10
N PHE A 140 3.07 7.42 19.75
CA PHE A 140 2.57 6.27 18.98
C PHE A 140 3.18 6.21 17.56
N ILE A 141 3.34 7.36 16.90
CA ILE A 141 3.87 7.44 15.54
C ILE A 141 5.39 7.22 15.52
N GLU A 142 6.14 7.73 16.50
CA GLU A 142 7.58 7.44 16.64
C GLU A 142 7.85 5.94 16.71
N LEU A 143 7.08 5.22 17.54
CA LEU A 143 7.18 3.76 17.67
C LEU A 143 6.79 3.05 16.38
N LEU A 144 5.73 3.51 15.71
CA LEU A 144 5.32 2.96 14.41
C LEU A 144 6.43 3.15 13.35
N ILE A 145 7.06 4.32 13.30
CA ILE A 145 8.14 4.60 12.36
C ILE A 145 9.35 3.72 12.63
N GLU A 146 9.73 3.55 13.91
CA GLU A 146 10.81 2.65 14.31
C GLU A 146 10.54 1.21 13.82
N ASP A 147 9.33 0.70 14.04
CA ASP A 147 8.92 -0.65 13.62
C ASP A 147 8.95 -0.83 12.11
N LEU A 148 8.57 0.22 11.38
CA LEU A 148 8.57 0.26 9.92
C LEU A 148 9.97 0.53 9.33
N GLY A 149 11.04 0.51 10.14
CA GLY A 149 12.42 0.62 9.63
C GLY A 149 12.92 2.05 9.49
N GLY A 150 12.28 3.01 10.15
CA GLY A 150 12.75 4.38 10.31
C GLY A 150 12.22 5.38 9.27
N PRO A 151 12.46 6.69 9.48
CA PRO A 151 11.81 7.77 8.71
C PRO A 151 12.05 7.70 7.19
N LYS A 152 13.24 7.24 6.78
CA LYS A 152 13.60 7.11 5.37
C LYS A 152 12.70 6.12 4.64
N LEU A 153 12.43 4.95 5.25
CA LEU A 153 11.53 3.97 4.66
C LEU A 153 10.07 4.44 4.74
N CYS A 154 9.68 5.08 5.85
CA CYS A 154 8.33 5.62 5.99
C CYS A 154 7.99 6.77 5.02
N SER A 155 8.99 7.48 4.48
CA SER A 155 8.76 8.56 3.51
C SER A 155 8.05 8.11 2.23
N SER A 156 8.15 6.83 1.86
CA SER A 156 7.45 6.23 0.72
C SER A 156 6.05 5.72 1.07
N LEU A 157 5.66 5.76 2.35
CA LEU A 157 4.34 5.31 2.80
C LEU A 157 3.28 6.38 2.63
N THR A 158 2.04 5.91 2.58
CA THR A 158 0.86 6.76 2.61
C THR A 158 0.06 6.50 3.87
N LEU A 159 -0.15 7.54 4.66
CA LEU A 159 -1.01 7.52 5.83
C LEU A 159 -2.40 8.03 5.47
N ILE A 160 -3.43 7.46 6.08
CA ILE A 160 -4.78 8.00 6.06
C ILE A 160 -5.33 8.09 7.47
N SER A 161 -5.94 9.20 7.81
CA SER A 161 -6.58 9.38 9.11
C SER A 161 -7.86 10.18 8.99
N ASP A 162 -8.56 10.28 10.10
CA ASP A 162 -9.64 11.22 10.28
C ASP A 162 -9.09 12.65 10.37
N GLN A 163 -9.96 13.66 10.31
CA GLN A 163 -9.58 15.07 10.54
C GLN A 163 -9.33 15.32 12.03
N LEU A 164 -8.37 14.61 12.60
CA LEU A 164 -7.89 14.84 13.95
C LEU A 164 -6.97 16.07 13.92
N LYS A 165 -7.34 17.08 14.71
CA LYS A 165 -6.53 18.29 14.85
C LYS A 165 -5.16 17.90 15.42
N GLY A 166 -4.07 18.31 14.78
CA GLY A 166 -2.71 18.09 15.27
C GLY A 166 -1.99 16.87 14.67
N LEU A 167 -2.69 15.86 14.16
CA LEU A 167 -2.05 14.65 13.64
C LEU A 167 -1.24 14.90 12.36
N LEU A 168 -1.76 15.70 11.41
CA LEU A 168 -1.02 16.04 10.19
C LEU A 168 0.31 16.78 10.49
N PRO A 169 0.32 17.85 11.32
CA PRO A 169 1.56 18.48 11.76
C PRO A 169 2.58 17.50 12.36
N ILE A 170 2.14 16.62 13.27
CA ILE A 170 3.02 15.63 13.93
C ILE A 170 3.66 14.70 12.90
N VAL A 171 2.84 14.16 11.98
CA VAL A 171 3.31 13.24 10.94
C VAL A 171 4.32 13.92 10.01
N GLN A 172 4.10 15.19 9.64
CA GLN A 172 5.01 15.94 8.78
C GLN A 172 6.32 16.33 9.50
N ASP A 173 6.29 16.54 10.81
CA ASP A 173 7.47 16.81 11.62
C ASP A 173 8.35 15.57 11.77
N LEU A 174 7.73 14.42 12.06
CA LEU A 174 8.43 13.14 12.26
C LEU A 174 8.95 12.53 10.94
N VAL A 175 8.19 12.65 9.85
CA VAL A 175 8.59 12.14 8.52
C VAL A 175 8.29 13.20 7.45
N PRO A 176 9.19 14.16 7.25
CA PRO A 176 9.00 15.20 6.24
C PRO A 176 8.77 14.61 4.85
N GLY A 177 7.70 15.05 4.19
CA GLY A 177 7.36 14.61 2.83
C GLY A 177 6.54 13.32 2.74
N ILE A 178 6.21 12.69 3.87
CA ILE A 178 5.27 11.56 3.88
C ILE A 178 3.92 11.98 3.32
N THR A 179 3.29 11.09 2.55
CA THR A 179 1.97 11.36 1.98
C THR A 179 0.91 11.12 3.05
N HIS A 180 0.17 12.15 3.44
CA HIS A 180 -0.95 12.04 4.36
C HIS A 180 -2.27 12.38 3.67
N LYS A 181 -3.27 11.51 3.82
CA LYS A 181 -4.61 11.64 3.24
C LYS A 181 -5.63 11.79 4.36
N PHE A 182 -6.65 12.62 4.12
CA PHE A 182 -7.82 12.68 4.99
C PHE A 182 -8.92 11.74 4.49
N CYS A 183 -9.54 11.01 5.41
CA CYS A 183 -10.71 10.19 5.11
C CYS A 183 -11.87 11.06 4.60
N VAL A 184 -12.25 10.92 3.32
CA VAL A 184 -13.31 11.72 2.68
C VAL A 184 -14.67 11.54 3.37
N ARG A 185 -14.94 10.35 3.94
CA ARG A 185 -16.15 10.11 4.73
C ARG A 185 -16.22 11.03 5.96
N HIS A 186 -15.10 11.21 6.66
CA HIS A 186 -15.04 12.07 7.84
C HIS A 186 -14.92 13.55 7.48
N LEU A 187 -14.22 13.88 6.37
CA LEU A 187 -14.30 15.20 5.74
C LEU A 187 -15.76 15.58 5.51
N TYR A 188 -16.53 14.71 4.87
CA TYR A 188 -17.94 14.97 4.60
C TYR A 188 -18.79 15.04 5.88
N ALA A 189 -18.52 14.22 6.89
CA ALA A 189 -19.25 14.25 8.15
C ALA A 189 -19.09 15.60 8.89
N ASN A 190 -17.89 16.18 8.88
CA ASN A 190 -17.63 17.51 9.43
C ASN A 190 -18.20 18.60 8.53
N PHE A 191 -18.00 18.46 7.22
CA PHE A 191 -18.48 19.38 6.20
C PHE A 191 -20.01 19.55 6.24
N LYS A 192 -20.76 18.45 6.33
CA LYS A 192 -22.25 18.45 6.39
C LYS A 192 -22.79 19.25 7.58
N LYS A 193 -22.05 19.33 8.70
CA LYS A 193 -22.45 20.12 9.88
C LYS A 193 -22.46 21.63 9.57
N LYS A 194 -21.55 22.10 8.70
CA LYS A 194 -21.45 23.51 8.28
C LYS A 194 -22.27 23.81 7.03
N PHE A 195 -22.24 22.90 6.07
CA PHE A 195 -22.84 23.07 4.75
C PHE A 195 -23.78 21.90 4.44
N PRO A 196 -25.01 21.91 4.99
CA PRO A 196 -26.00 20.89 4.69
C PRO A 196 -26.52 21.06 3.25
N GLY A 197 -26.73 19.96 2.53
CA GLY A 197 -27.36 19.99 1.21
C GLY A 197 -26.99 18.82 0.32
N LYS A 198 -27.97 18.27 -0.40
CA LYS A 198 -27.76 17.12 -1.31
C LYS A 198 -26.89 17.50 -2.52
N ILE A 199 -27.04 18.72 -3.04
CA ILE A 199 -26.27 19.22 -4.20
C ILE A 199 -24.80 19.39 -3.79
N ILE A 200 -24.57 20.10 -2.70
CA ILE A 200 -23.23 20.34 -2.15
C ILE A 200 -22.52 19.01 -1.83
N LYS A 201 -23.23 18.04 -1.23
CA LYS A 201 -22.72 16.67 -1.06
C LYS A 201 -22.23 16.08 -2.39
N LYS A 202 -23.07 16.07 -3.43
CA LYS A 202 -22.72 15.47 -4.73
C LYS A 202 -21.47 16.14 -5.32
N LEU A 203 -21.40 17.47 -5.30
CA LEU A 203 -20.26 18.23 -5.83
C LEU A 203 -18.97 17.95 -5.05
N MET A 204 -19.02 17.95 -3.71
CA MET A 204 -17.87 17.62 -2.87
C MET A 204 -17.34 16.20 -3.15
N TRP A 205 -18.23 15.22 -3.30
CA TRP A 205 -17.83 13.85 -3.68
C TRP A 205 -17.22 13.80 -5.08
N ARG A 206 -17.79 14.49 -6.08
CA ARG A 206 -17.22 14.56 -7.44
C ARG A 206 -15.82 15.16 -7.43
N ALA A 207 -15.62 16.28 -6.72
CA ALA A 207 -14.31 16.89 -6.54
C ALA A 207 -13.33 15.92 -5.85
N SER A 208 -13.74 15.23 -4.79
CA SER A 208 -12.88 14.27 -4.09
C SER A 208 -12.46 13.06 -4.92
N MET A 209 -13.29 12.66 -5.91
CA MET A 209 -13.02 11.53 -6.81
C MET A 209 -12.21 11.93 -8.04
N ALA A 210 -11.97 13.21 -8.28
CA ALA A 210 -11.22 13.69 -9.43
C ALA A 210 -9.77 13.18 -9.38
N THR A 211 -9.36 12.45 -10.42
CA THR A 211 -8.03 11.83 -10.50
C THR A 211 -6.97 12.75 -11.09
N HIS A 212 -7.35 13.76 -11.88
CA HIS A 212 -6.45 14.72 -12.52
C HIS A 212 -6.84 16.18 -12.22
N PRO A 213 -5.88 17.12 -12.25
CA PRO A 213 -6.09 18.51 -11.82
C PRO A 213 -7.21 19.22 -12.55
N GLN A 214 -7.31 19.08 -13.88
CA GLN A 214 -8.28 19.80 -14.70
C GLN A 214 -9.73 19.43 -14.34
N LYS A 215 -10.00 18.13 -14.09
CA LYS A 215 -11.32 17.70 -13.64
C LYS A 215 -11.62 18.23 -12.25
N TRP A 216 -10.64 18.21 -11.35
CA TRP A 216 -10.82 18.78 -10.02
C TRP A 216 -11.11 20.29 -10.07
N GLU A 217 -10.37 21.05 -10.88
CA GLU A 217 -10.57 22.50 -11.07
C GLU A 217 -11.97 22.81 -11.63
N ASN A 218 -12.45 22.01 -12.58
CA ASN A 218 -13.80 22.14 -13.11
C ASN A 218 -14.86 21.90 -12.03
N GLU A 219 -14.72 20.84 -11.22
CA GLU A 219 -15.64 20.57 -10.11
C GLU A 219 -15.59 21.69 -9.05
N MET A 220 -14.40 22.22 -8.75
CA MET A 220 -14.23 23.35 -7.82
C MET A 220 -14.85 24.64 -8.34
N ARG A 221 -14.82 24.88 -9.66
CA ARG A 221 -15.51 26.01 -10.30
C ARG A 221 -17.03 25.88 -10.14
N SER A 222 -17.58 24.70 -10.42
CA SER A 222 -19.01 24.43 -10.20
C SER A 222 -19.42 24.56 -8.73
N ILE A 223 -18.55 24.18 -7.79
CA ILE A 223 -18.77 24.42 -6.36
C ILE A 223 -18.83 25.91 -6.07
N LYS A 224 -17.90 26.71 -6.62
CA LYS A 224 -17.85 28.16 -6.40
C LYS A 224 -19.11 28.86 -6.91
N GLU A 225 -19.61 28.46 -8.07
CA GLU A 225 -20.86 28.99 -8.65
C GLU A 225 -22.09 28.72 -7.76
N VAL A 226 -22.13 27.56 -7.09
CA VAL A 226 -23.23 27.19 -6.21
C VAL A 226 -23.11 27.86 -4.84
N ASN A 227 -21.89 27.91 -4.28
CA ASN A 227 -21.63 28.50 -2.97
C ASN A 227 -20.13 28.82 -2.80
N GLU A 228 -19.80 30.11 -2.69
CA GLU A 228 -18.40 30.56 -2.55
C GLU A 228 -17.78 30.18 -1.21
N ASP A 229 -18.55 30.16 -0.11
CA ASP A 229 -18.04 29.75 1.21
C ASP A 229 -17.63 28.28 1.23
N VAL A 230 -18.39 27.42 0.53
CA VAL A 230 -18.03 26.01 0.34
C VAL A 230 -16.72 25.89 -0.44
N PHE A 231 -16.56 26.67 -1.51
CA PHE A 231 -15.32 26.70 -2.28
C PHE A 231 -14.12 27.09 -1.40
N CYS A 232 -14.24 28.19 -0.65
CA CYS A 232 -13.22 28.66 0.29
C CYS A 232 -12.89 27.62 1.36
N HIS A 233 -13.87 26.84 1.81
CA HIS A 233 -13.64 25.77 2.77
C HIS A 233 -12.90 24.57 2.18
N LEU A 234 -13.17 24.21 0.92
CA LEU A 234 -12.60 23.02 0.30
C LEU A 234 -11.22 23.27 -0.35
N ILE A 235 -10.93 24.50 -0.80
CA ILE A 235 -9.69 24.83 -1.52
C ILE A 235 -8.43 24.64 -0.65
N VAL A 236 -8.55 24.78 0.67
CA VAL A 236 -7.45 24.60 1.62
C VAL A 236 -7.14 23.13 1.90
N ILE A 237 -8.00 22.20 1.48
CA ILE A 237 -7.82 20.76 1.70
C ILE A 237 -7.04 20.19 0.50
N PRO A 238 -5.91 19.51 0.72
CA PRO A 238 -5.14 18.89 -0.35
C PRO A 238 -6.01 17.92 -1.18
N PRO A 239 -6.14 18.13 -2.50
CA PRO A 239 -7.04 17.34 -3.32
C PRO A 239 -6.38 16.04 -3.80
N ARG A 240 -7.22 15.02 -3.99
CA ARG A 240 -6.82 13.72 -4.54
C ARG A 240 -6.06 13.85 -5.87
N SER A 241 -6.48 14.77 -6.72
CA SER A 241 -5.90 15.07 -8.02
C SER A 241 -4.43 15.51 -7.96
N ARG A 242 -3.91 15.87 -6.78
CA ARG A 242 -2.51 16.26 -6.55
C ARG A 242 -1.70 15.22 -5.80
N PHE A 243 -2.28 14.08 -5.40
CA PHE A 243 -1.54 13.02 -4.74
C PHE A 243 -0.58 12.33 -5.73
N ASN A 244 0.57 11.90 -5.20
CA ASN A 244 1.50 11.05 -5.94
C ASN A 244 0.92 9.62 -6.10
N GLY A 245 1.45 8.88 -7.07
CA GLY A 245 1.02 7.50 -7.36
C GLY A 245 1.59 6.43 -6.43
N ILE A 246 2.39 6.84 -5.44
CA ILE A 246 3.21 5.93 -4.62
C ILE A 246 2.34 4.94 -3.84
N ALA A 247 1.20 5.43 -3.32
CA ALA A 247 0.27 4.62 -2.53
C ALA A 247 -0.32 3.42 -3.29
N GLN A 248 -0.39 3.47 -4.63
CA GLN A 248 -1.08 2.46 -5.46
C GLN A 248 -2.43 2.01 -4.87
N CYS A 249 -3.21 2.96 -4.34
CA CYS A 249 -4.48 2.72 -3.66
C CYS A 249 -5.55 3.72 -4.11
N ASP A 250 -6.67 3.19 -4.64
CA ASP A 250 -7.82 3.97 -5.11
C ASP A 250 -8.73 4.48 -3.96
N THR A 251 -8.45 4.06 -2.73
CA THR A 251 -9.33 4.30 -1.58
C THR A 251 -9.29 5.75 -1.09
N LEU A 252 -10.48 6.27 -0.80
CA LEU A 252 -10.69 7.63 -0.25
C LEU A 252 -11.12 7.63 1.21
N THR A 253 -11.31 6.46 1.81
CA THR A 253 -11.88 6.32 3.15
C THR A 253 -11.01 5.46 4.05
N ASN A 254 -10.95 5.81 5.32
CA ASN A 254 -10.32 4.98 6.35
C ASN A 254 -11.23 3.82 6.79
N ASN A 255 -11.76 3.06 5.82
CA ASN A 255 -12.70 1.97 6.10
C ASN A 255 -12.04 0.82 6.87
N MET A 256 -10.73 0.62 6.71
CA MET A 256 -9.99 -0.45 7.39
C MET A 256 -9.89 -0.22 8.90
N SER A 257 -9.50 0.99 9.33
CA SER A 257 -9.50 1.30 10.76
C SER A 257 -10.93 1.33 11.32
N GLY A 258 -11.89 1.87 10.55
CA GLY A 258 -13.30 1.82 10.93
C GLY A 258 -13.84 0.39 11.11
N ALA A 259 -13.45 -0.55 10.24
CA ALA A 259 -13.82 -1.96 10.33
C ALA A 259 -13.18 -2.64 11.54
N PHE A 260 -11.90 -2.37 11.80
CA PHE A 260 -11.21 -2.89 12.98
C PHE A 260 -11.84 -2.37 14.27
N ASN A 261 -12.08 -1.07 14.36
CA ASN A 261 -12.74 -0.43 15.50
C ASN A 261 -14.17 -0.93 15.73
N SER A 262 -14.87 -1.30 14.65
CA SER A 262 -16.19 -1.93 14.71
C SER A 262 -16.12 -3.36 15.25
N ALA A 263 -15.12 -4.14 14.83
CA ALA A 263 -14.89 -5.49 15.35
C ALA A 263 -14.58 -5.50 16.86
N LEU A 264 -13.95 -4.43 17.36
CA LEU A 264 -13.54 -4.29 18.76
C LEU A 264 -14.57 -3.59 19.67
N VAL A 265 -15.79 -3.31 19.21
CA VAL A 265 -16.78 -2.57 20.01
C VAL A 265 -17.06 -3.26 21.35
N HIS A 266 -17.30 -4.57 21.35
CA HIS A 266 -17.54 -5.34 22.58
C HIS A 266 -16.26 -5.52 23.39
N THR A 267 -15.14 -5.80 22.74
CA THR A 267 -13.83 -5.95 23.40
C THR A 267 -13.42 -4.70 24.18
N ARG A 268 -13.73 -3.50 23.66
CA ARG A 268 -13.52 -2.22 24.35
C ARG A 268 -14.39 -1.95 25.58
N THR A 269 -15.30 -2.87 25.92
CA THR A 269 -16.07 -2.81 27.18
C THR A 269 -15.37 -3.55 28.32
N LYS A 270 -14.38 -4.38 28.01
CA LYS A 270 -13.71 -5.29 28.95
C LYS A 270 -12.64 -4.57 29.79
N PRO A 271 -12.21 -5.16 30.92
CA PRO A 271 -11.00 -4.72 31.63
C PRO A 271 -9.78 -4.71 30.71
N ILE A 272 -8.82 -3.81 30.97
CA ILE A 272 -7.67 -3.57 30.08
C ILE A 272 -6.95 -4.86 29.67
N ILE A 273 -6.62 -5.72 30.64
CA ILE A 273 -5.91 -6.97 30.38
C ILE A 273 -6.74 -7.91 29.49
N THR A 274 -8.01 -8.08 29.80
CA THR A 274 -8.93 -8.91 29.00
C THR A 274 -9.12 -8.32 27.59
N MET A 275 -9.20 -6.99 27.47
CA MET A 275 -9.33 -6.31 26.19
C MET A 275 -8.10 -6.54 25.31
N LEU A 276 -6.89 -6.37 25.85
CA LEU A 276 -5.64 -6.64 25.14
C LEU A 276 -5.55 -8.10 24.68
N GLU A 277 -5.94 -9.03 25.55
CA GLU A 277 -5.93 -10.47 25.22
C GLU A 277 -6.96 -10.82 24.13
N GLU A 278 -8.17 -10.28 24.20
CA GLU A 278 -9.18 -10.46 23.15
C GLU A 278 -8.73 -9.87 21.81
N ILE A 279 -8.09 -8.68 21.80
CA ILE A 279 -7.51 -8.09 20.58
C ILE A 279 -6.43 -9.02 20.02
N ARG A 280 -5.50 -9.51 20.86
CA ARG A 280 -4.44 -10.43 20.44
C ARG A 280 -5.02 -11.70 19.81
N LEU A 281 -5.98 -12.35 20.48
CA LEU A 281 -6.65 -13.54 19.96
C LEU A 281 -7.40 -13.28 18.65
N TYR A 282 -8.04 -12.12 18.52
CA TYR A 282 -8.69 -11.70 17.29
C TYR A 282 -7.69 -11.61 16.12
N ILE A 283 -6.55 -10.94 16.34
CA ILE A 283 -5.52 -10.80 15.31
C ILE A 283 -4.89 -12.16 14.99
N MET A 284 -4.58 -13.00 16.00
CA MET A 284 -4.08 -14.36 15.79
C MET A 284 -5.01 -15.20 14.90
N LYS A 285 -6.30 -15.24 15.23
CA LYS A 285 -7.30 -15.99 14.46
C LYS A 285 -7.36 -15.50 13.02
N ARG A 286 -7.30 -14.18 12.81
CA ARG A 286 -7.26 -13.56 11.49
C ARG A 286 -5.99 -13.92 10.72
N TRP A 287 -4.83 -13.89 11.39
CA TRP A 287 -3.53 -14.23 10.82
C TRP A 287 -3.52 -15.68 10.32
N VAL A 288 -3.97 -16.63 11.16
CA VAL A 288 -4.10 -18.04 10.79
C VAL A 288 -5.09 -18.23 9.64
N THR A 289 -6.25 -17.57 9.70
CA THR A 289 -7.26 -17.67 8.62
C THR A 289 -6.71 -17.19 7.29
N ASN A 290 -5.94 -16.10 7.26
CA ASN A 290 -5.32 -15.58 6.05
C ASN A 290 -4.19 -16.48 5.54
N ARG A 291 -3.41 -17.09 6.43
CA ARG A 291 -2.45 -18.14 6.06
C ARG A 291 -3.15 -19.35 5.43
N SER A 292 -4.25 -19.83 6.01
CA SER A 292 -4.98 -20.99 5.47
C SER A 292 -5.68 -20.69 4.15
N ARG A 293 -6.04 -19.44 3.87
CA ARG A 293 -6.63 -19.03 2.58
C ARG A 293 -5.67 -19.25 1.41
N LEU A 294 -4.36 -19.28 1.63
CA LEU A 294 -3.36 -19.62 0.61
C LEU A 294 -3.60 -21.00 -0.02
N LEU A 295 -4.16 -21.96 0.72
CA LEU A 295 -4.51 -23.29 0.20
C LEU A 295 -5.64 -23.26 -0.85
N TYR A 296 -6.43 -22.17 -0.90
CA TYR A 296 -7.56 -21.98 -1.81
C TYR A 296 -7.35 -20.85 -2.83
N ILE A 297 -6.33 -20.00 -2.66
CA ILE A 297 -6.04 -18.88 -3.56
C ILE A 297 -5.56 -19.35 -4.95
N THR A 298 -5.15 -20.62 -5.09
CA THR A 298 -4.94 -21.25 -6.40
C THR A 298 -6.18 -21.23 -7.30
N ASN A 299 -7.37 -20.90 -6.78
CA ASN A 299 -8.63 -20.88 -7.53
C ASN A 299 -9.50 -19.62 -7.34
N VAL A 300 -8.95 -18.48 -6.91
CA VAL A 300 -9.74 -17.23 -6.83
C VAL A 300 -9.19 -16.16 -7.77
N HIS A 301 -9.11 -16.50 -9.06
CA HIS A 301 -9.40 -15.50 -10.08
C HIS A 301 -10.93 -15.35 -10.13
N SER A 302 -11.50 -14.47 -9.31
CA SER A 302 -12.80 -13.88 -9.66
C SER A 302 -12.55 -12.81 -10.73
N TRP A 303 -12.11 -13.29 -11.90
CA TRP A 303 -12.27 -12.56 -13.14
C TRP A 303 -13.64 -12.96 -13.68
N SER A 304 -14.46 -11.97 -14.00
CA SER A 304 -15.62 -12.19 -14.85
C SER A 304 -15.11 -12.59 -16.24
N ALA A 305 -14.83 -13.88 -16.42
CA ALA A 305 -14.80 -14.48 -17.75
C ALA A 305 -16.20 -14.28 -18.34
N HIS A 306 -16.31 -13.66 -19.51
CA HIS A 306 -16.92 -14.20 -20.73
C HIS A 306 -16.62 -13.24 -21.91
N LYS A 307 -16.35 -13.86 -23.05
CA LYS A 307 -15.77 -13.35 -24.32
C LYS A 307 -16.58 -12.18 -24.94
N LEU A 308 -15.90 -11.11 -25.42
CA LEU A 308 -16.15 -10.28 -26.65
C LEU A 308 -15.56 -8.83 -26.57
N PHE A 309 -15.41 -8.16 -27.73
CA PHE A 309 -14.39 -7.16 -28.15
C PHE A 309 -14.65 -5.64 -27.89
N GLU A 310 -13.64 -4.83 -28.30
CA GLU A 310 -13.49 -3.36 -28.60
C GLU A 310 -13.93 -2.28 -27.59
N VAL A 311 -13.03 -1.35 -27.21
CA VAL A 311 -13.42 -0.09 -26.56
C VAL A 311 -12.60 1.10 -27.07
N ILE A 312 -13.18 1.83 -28.03
CA ILE A 312 -13.05 3.29 -28.06
C ILE A 312 -13.89 3.81 -26.88
N HIS A 313 -13.35 4.70 -26.03
CA HIS A 313 -14.16 5.33 -24.98
C HIS A 313 -15.11 6.38 -25.59
N VAL A 314 -16.13 5.93 -26.33
CA VAL A 314 -17.19 6.76 -26.91
C VAL A 314 -18.26 7.08 -25.85
N SER A 315 -17.86 7.34 -24.60
CA SER A 315 -18.79 7.92 -23.62
C SER A 315 -18.48 9.41 -23.42
N GLN A 316 -19.33 10.19 -24.10
CA GLN A 316 -19.79 11.56 -23.85
C GLN A 316 -18.99 12.79 -24.28
N THR A 317 -17.71 12.71 -24.66
CA THR A 317 -16.96 13.96 -25.02
C THR A 317 -15.86 13.86 -26.08
N GLY A 318 -15.52 12.67 -26.60
CA GLY A 318 -14.40 12.55 -27.55
C GLY A 318 -13.01 12.74 -26.92
N ASP A 319 -12.91 12.51 -25.60
CA ASP A 319 -11.66 12.66 -24.84
C ASP A 319 -10.60 11.65 -25.30
N LYS A 320 -9.38 12.15 -25.53
CA LYS A 320 -8.22 11.35 -25.92
C LYS A 320 -7.31 11.16 -24.71
N TYR A 321 -6.92 9.91 -24.45
CA TYR A 321 -6.01 9.56 -23.36
C TYR A 321 -4.68 9.06 -23.92
N VAL A 322 -3.59 9.70 -23.52
CA VAL A 322 -2.23 9.20 -23.74
C VAL A 322 -1.93 8.10 -22.73
N VAL A 323 -1.42 6.97 -23.21
CA VAL A 323 -0.95 5.82 -22.41
C VAL A 323 0.55 5.68 -22.63
N ASN A 324 1.31 5.60 -21.54
CA ASN A 324 2.72 5.26 -21.58
C ASN A 324 2.92 3.94 -20.81
N ILE A 325 3.10 2.85 -21.55
CA ILE A 325 3.25 1.50 -21.00
C ILE A 325 4.53 1.38 -20.17
N ASP A 326 5.59 2.07 -20.58
CA ASP A 326 6.91 1.96 -19.93
C ASP A 326 6.97 2.72 -18.60
N GLU A 327 6.18 3.79 -18.46
CA GLU A 327 6.06 4.57 -17.23
C GLU A 327 4.93 4.09 -16.32
N TYR A 328 4.27 2.99 -16.67
CA TYR A 328 3.10 2.48 -15.94
C TYR A 328 2.04 3.57 -15.76
N SER A 329 1.83 4.38 -16.80
CA SER A 329 1.09 5.63 -16.70
C SER A 329 0.03 5.78 -17.79
N CYS A 330 -1.05 6.46 -17.43
CA CYS A 330 -2.08 6.90 -18.36
C CYS A 330 -2.55 8.27 -17.92
N SER A 331 -2.81 9.16 -18.87
CA SER A 331 -3.34 10.51 -18.61
C SER A 331 -4.68 10.53 -17.85
N CYS A 332 -5.44 9.42 -17.84
CA CYS A 332 -6.61 9.28 -16.94
C CYS A 332 -6.24 9.15 -15.45
N ARG A 333 -4.95 8.98 -15.15
CA ARG A 333 -4.29 8.76 -13.85
C ARG A 333 -4.73 7.54 -13.05
N LYS A 334 -5.71 6.76 -13.51
CA LYS A 334 -6.17 5.55 -12.81
C LYS A 334 -5.03 4.56 -12.55
N TRP A 335 -4.24 4.23 -13.59
CA TRP A 335 -3.14 3.28 -13.46
C TRP A 335 -2.09 3.75 -12.44
N SER A 336 -1.67 5.01 -12.51
CA SER A 336 -0.71 5.56 -11.55
C SER A 336 -1.27 5.66 -10.12
N ILE A 337 -2.59 5.76 -9.94
CA ILE A 337 -3.21 5.85 -8.60
C ILE A 337 -3.45 4.47 -8.00
N SER A 338 -3.89 3.48 -8.79
CA SER A 338 -4.23 2.14 -8.29
C SER A 338 -3.09 1.13 -8.40
N GLY A 339 -2.04 1.42 -9.17
CA GLY A 339 -1.03 0.44 -9.59
C GLY A 339 -1.51 -0.57 -10.63
N ILE A 340 -2.83 -0.69 -10.83
CA ILE A 340 -3.45 -1.67 -11.74
C ILE A 340 -3.73 -1.02 -13.10
N PRO A 341 -3.36 -1.64 -14.24
CA PRO A 341 -3.63 -1.11 -15.58
C PRO A 341 -5.11 -0.73 -15.77
N CYS A 342 -5.35 0.51 -16.20
CA CYS A 342 -6.70 0.99 -16.51
C CYS A 342 -7.18 0.46 -17.86
N VAL A 343 -8.48 0.60 -18.17
CA VAL A 343 -9.06 0.15 -19.46
C VAL A 343 -8.31 0.67 -20.69
N HIS A 344 -7.78 1.89 -20.66
CA HIS A 344 -6.98 2.44 -21.76
C HIS A 344 -5.61 1.74 -21.89
N ALA A 345 -4.98 1.43 -20.75
CA ALA A 345 -3.71 0.71 -20.72
C ALA A 345 -3.88 -0.73 -21.20
N LEU A 346 -4.94 -1.42 -20.75
CA LEU A 346 -5.29 -2.76 -21.20
C LEU A 346 -5.53 -2.82 -22.71
N ALA A 347 -6.26 -1.84 -23.26
CA ALA A 347 -6.47 -1.75 -24.71
C ALA A 347 -5.14 -1.59 -25.48
N ALA A 348 -4.24 -0.72 -25.01
CA ALA A 348 -2.91 -0.55 -25.60
C ALA A 348 -2.04 -1.82 -25.47
N MET A 349 -2.06 -2.50 -24.31
CA MET A 349 -1.32 -3.75 -24.08
C MET A 349 -1.79 -4.86 -25.01
N ARG A 350 -3.11 -5.02 -25.19
CA ARG A 350 -3.69 -6.00 -26.11
C ARG A 350 -3.28 -5.75 -27.55
N PHE A 351 -3.30 -4.50 -27.99
CA PHE A 351 -2.83 -4.13 -29.33
C PHE A 351 -1.34 -4.45 -29.53
N LEU A 352 -0.52 -4.26 -28.49
CA LEU A 352 0.92 -4.56 -28.49
C LEU A 352 1.25 -6.04 -28.19
N ASN A 353 0.24 -6.89 -28.00
CA ASN A 353 0.38 -8.29 -27.61
C ASN A 353 1.26 -8.50 -26.37
N LEU A 354 1.09 -7.63 -25.36
CA LEU A 354 1.80 -7.68 -24.08
C LEU A 354 0.98 -8.44 -23.05
N ASN A 355 1.65 -9.20 -22.17
CA ASN A 355 1.00 -9.83 -21.03
C ASN A 355 0.69 -8.77 -19.96
N GLU A 356 -0.59 -8.63 -19.61
CA GLU A 356 -1.11 -7.62 -18.67
C GLU A 356 -0.57 -7.84 -17.25
N GLU A 357 -0.32 -9.09 -16.86
CA GLU A 357 0.16 -9.48 -15.52
C GLU A 357 1.57 -8.97 -15.19
N ASP A 358 2.41 -8.82 -16.21
CA ASP A 358 3.78 -8.31 -16.05
C ASP A 358 3.81 -6.81 -15.68
N TYR A 359 2.64 -6.15 -15.70
CA TYR A 359 2.47 -4.73 -15.36
C TYR A 359 1.76 -4.49 -14.03
N VAL A 360 1.49 -5.56 -13.28
CA VAL A 360 0.93 -5.49 -11.93
C VAL A 360 2.09 -5.41 -10.91
N PRO A 361 2.07 -4.46 -9.96
CA PRO A 361 3.10 -4.32 -8.94
C PRO A 361 3.28 -5.57 -8.07
N VAL A 362 4.51 -5.79 -7.60
CA VAL A 362 4.90 -6.95 -6.80
C VAL A 362 4.02 -7.12 -5.56
N CYS A 363 3.61 -6.01 -4.91
CA CYS A 363 2.75 -6.05 -3.73
C CYS A 363 1.41 -6.78 -3.94
N PHE A 364 0.90 -6.86 -5.19
CA PHE A 364 -0.32 -7.60 -5.53
C PHE A 364 -0.11 -9.09 -5.84
N LEU A 365 1.13 -9.58 -5.82
CA LEU A 365 1.44 -10.97 -6.13
C LEU A 365 1.17 -11.88 -4.93
N THR A 366 0.79 -13.13 -5.22
CA THR A 366 0.57 -14.18 -4.22
C THR A 366 1.81 -14.39 -3.34
N SER A 367 3.02 -14.33 -3.91
CA SER A 367 4.27 -14.47 -3.16
C SER A 367 4.43 -13.40 -2.06
N MET A 368 4.02 -12.15 -2.32
CA MET A 368 4.05 -11.10 -1.30
C MET A 368 3.00 -11.34 -0.22
N TYR A 369 1.82 -11.85 -0.59
CA TYR A 369 0.80 -12.23 0.39
C TYR A 369 1.31 -13.34 1.32
N GLU A 370 2.01 -14.34 0.77
CA GLU A 370 2.67 -15.39 1.56
C GLU A 370 3.70 -14.82 2.52
N GLU A 371 4.54 -13.90 2.06
CA GLU A 371 5.55 -13.25 2.88
C GLU A 371 4.93 -12.43 4.02
N ILE A 372 3.90 -11.62 3.72
CA ILE A 372 3.18 -10.79 4.72
C ILE A 372 2.66 -11.65 5.88
N TYR A 373 2.05 -12.80 5.58
CA TYR A 373 1.43 -13.67 6.58
C TYR A 373 2.34 -14.83 7.04
N SER A 374 3.61 -14.86 6.60
CA SER A 374 4.58 -15.90 6.95
C SER A 374 4.94 -15.92 8.43
N SER A 375 4.83 -14.78 9.11
CA SER A 375 5.09 -14.61 10.54
C SER A 375 4.01 -15.28 11.41
N ILE A 376 4.38 -15.56 12.66
CA ILE A 376 3.50 -16.15 13.67
C ILE A 376 3.33 -15.15 14.81
N ILE A 377 2.08 -14.92 15.21
CA ILE A 377 1.78 -14.20 16.45
C ILE A 377 1.79 -15.21 17.59
N TYR A 378 2.77 -15.12 18.47
CA TYR A 378 2.98 -16.10 19.54
C TYR A 378 1.93 -16.01 20.65
N PRO A 379 1.61 -17.15 21.30
CA PRO A 379 0.86 -17.14 22.55
C PRO A 379 1.63 -16.42 23.65
N ILE A 380 0.92 -15.71 24.52
CA ILE A 380 1.49 -15.11 25.73
C ILE A 380 1.00 -15.94 26.92
N ASN A 381 1.86 -16.16 27.90
CA ASN A 381 1.48 -16.82 29.14
C ASN A 381 0.39 -16.03 29.88
N GLY A 382 -0.31 -16.67 30.81
CA GLY A 382 -1.23 -15.96 31.72
C GLY A 382 -0.48 -15.00 32.65
N ASN A 383 -1.22 -14.03 33.20
CA ASN A 383 -0.68 -12.98 34.09
C ASN A 383 0.11 -13.50 35.30
N ASN A 384 -0.17 -14.72 35.76
CA ASN A 384 0.57 -15.38 36.84
C ASN A 384 2.04 -15.70 36.48
N LEU A 385 2.38 -15.76 35.19
CA LEU A 385 3.71 -16.09 34.68
C LEU A 385 4.41 -14.88 34.05
N TRP A 386 3.82 -13.69 34.13
CA TRP A 386 4.44 -12.48 33.56
C TRP A 386 5.61 -12.01 34.42
N VAL A 387 6.70 -11.64 33.74
CA VAL A 387 7.87 -11.04 34.39
C VAL A 387 7.45 -9.70 35.00
N ARG A 388 7.73 -9.49 36.28
CA ARG A 388 7.50 -8.21 36.94
C ARG A 388 8.45 -7.17 36.36
N THR A 389 7.90 -6.11 35.79
CA THR A 389 8.69 -5.00 35.26
C THR A 389 8.99 -3.99 36.36
N LYS A 390 10.09 -3.23 36.19
CA LYS A 390 10.42 -2.09 37.06
C LYS A 390 9.64 -0.82 36.69
N HIS A 391 8.85 -0.87 35.63
CA HIS A 391 8.01 0.25 35.21
C HIS A 391 6.95 0.47 36.28
N VAL A 392 6.76 1.74 36.66
CA VAL A 392 5.76 2.13 37.67
C VAL A 392 4.36 1.67 37.19
N VAL A 393 3.46 1.35 38.12
CA VAL A 393 2.09 0.94 37.78
C VAL A 393 1.31 2.22 37.41
N PRO A 394 0.51 2.25 36.32
CA PRO A 394 -0.43 3.35 36.10
C PRO A 394 -1.30 3.50 37.36
N ARG A 395 -1.34 4.70 37.95
CA ARG A 395 -2.08 4.92 39.21
C ARG A 395 -3.52 4.45 39.05
N GLU A 396 -4.03 3.70 40.03
CA GLU A 396 -5.47 3.45 40.13
C GLU A 396 -6.18 4.80 40.17
N THR A 397 -7.08 5.06 39.22
CA THR A 397 -7.92 6.26 39.20
C THR A 397 -9.03 6.16 40.24
N ASN A 398 -8.64 6.02 41.50
CA ASN A 398 -9.50 6.20 42.66
C ASN A 398 -9.35 7.64 43.14
N LYS A 399 -10.09 8.57 42.51
CA LYS A 399 -10.78 9.72 43.12
C LYS A 399 -11.15 10.79 42.08
N MET A 400 -12.42 11.17 42.08
CA MET A 400 -12.87 12.49 41.66
C MET A 400 -12.05 13.55 42.42
N PHE A 401 -11.17 14.30 41.76
CA PHE A 401 -10.80 15.63 42.23
C PHE A 401 -10.58 16.58 41.06
N CYS A 402 -11.27 17.70 41.14
CA CYS A 402 -11.05 18.89 40.36
C CYS A 402 -9.77 19.59 40.85
N SER A 403 -9.10 20.27 39.93
CA SER A 403 -8.06 21.30 40.12
C SER A 403 -6.58 20.88 40.24
N HIS A 404 -5.81 21.58 39.39
CA HIS A 404 -4.40 21.96 39.39
C HIS A 404 -3.26 20.92 39.21
N LYS A 405 -2.51 21.22 38.13
CA LYS A 405 -1.19 20.79 37.66
C LYS A 405 -0.28 20.11 38.69
N GLU A 406 0.27 18.97 38.27
CA GLU A 406 1.70 18.63 38.43
C GLU A 406 2.13 17.67 37.31
N LYS A 407 3.36 17.85 36.79
CA LYS A 407 3.98 17.09 35.68
C LYS A 407 4.79 15.91 36.24
N ASN A 408 4.53 14.67 35.78
CA ASN A 408 5.41 13.47 35.65
C ASN A 408 4.67 12.15 36.00
N PRO A 409 5.19 10.97 35.60
CA PRO A 409 5.72 10.53 34.31
C PRO A 409 4.72 9.56 33.62
N LEU A 410 4.71 9.54 32.29
CA LEU A 410 3.64 8.92 31.51
C LEU A 410 3.79 7.38 31.44
N HIS A 411 2.68 6.67 31.69
CA HIS A 411 2.59 5.21 31.61
C HIS A 411 1.91 4.77 30.31
N TRP A 412 2.67 4.17 29.38
CA TRP A 412 2.15 3.69 28.10
C TRP A 412 2.43 2.20 27.89
N LEU A 413 1.42 1.43 27.47
CA LEU A 413 1.55 0.01 27.16
C LEU A 413 1.55 -0.19 25.63
N ARG A 414 2.71 -0.63 25.11
CA ARG A 414 2.92 -1.06 23.73
C ARG A 414 2.72 -2.57 23.63
N VAL A 415 2.01 -3.05 22.60
CA VAL A 415 1.98 -4.47 22.24
C VAL A 415 2.41 -4.60 20.77
N GLN A 416 3.68 -4.92 20.55
CA GLN A 416 4.20 -5.22 19.21
C GLN A 416 3.85 -6.65 18.81
N HIS A 417 3.69 -6.91 17.51
CA HIS A 417 3.33 -8.23 16.96
C HIS A 417 4.40 -8.81 16.02
N MET A 418 5.52 -8.10 15.82
CA MET A 418 6.64 -8.57 15.02
C MET A 418 7.92 -8.57 15.87
N GLU A 419 8.26 -9.70 16.47
CA GLU A 419 9.63 -9.92 16.93
C GLU A 419 10.49 -10.24 15.70
N LYS A 420 11.48 -9.40 15.40
CA LYS A 420 12.55 -9.75 14.46
C LYS A 420 13.37 -10.86 15.08
N ASN A 421 13.40 -12.02 14.43
CA ASN A 421 14.36 -13.09 14.74
C ASN A 421 15.78 -12.58 14.48
N HIS A 422 16.42 -12.00 15.50
CA HIS A 422 17.87 -11.98 15.58
C HIS A 422 18.33 -13.32 16.15
N HIS A 423 18.43 -14.34 15.30
CA HIS A 423 19.35 -15.42 15.58
C HIS A 423 20.76 -14.92 15.32
N GLN A 424 21.43 -14.51 16.40
CA GLN A 424 22.89 -14.60 16.48
C GLN A 424 23.26 -16.08 16.44
N SER A 425 23.97 -16.46 15.37
CA SER A 425 24.96 -17.53 15.39
C SER A 425 26.00 -17.22 14.34
#